data_AF-A0A1S3DQL4-F1
#
_entry.id   AF-A0A1S3DQL4-F1
#
_cell.length_a   1.000
_cell.length_b   1.000
_cell.length_c   1.000
_cell.angle_alpha   90.00
_cell.angle_beta   90.00
_cell.angle_gamma   90.00
#
_symmetry.space_group_name_H-M   'P 1'
#
loop_
_entity.id
_entity.type
_entity.pdbx_description
1 polymer ?
#
loop_
_entity_poly.entity_id
_entity_poly.type
_entity_poly.pdbx_seq_one_letter_code
_entity_poly.pdbx_strand_id
1 'polypeptide(L)'
;AWCPDRTLMESKKYITQSLGAQFADPVIFNMEAMYGRAWCPDRTLMESKKYITQSLGAQFADPVIFNMEAMVFESRPRTPLVNFLSMGSDPTVEIETLARKLRIPCQSISMGQAQEIHARKLIDAFVVQGGWALLQNCHLGLEYMTELFGYLGRVERCHPDFRVWITTEPHPGFPMSLLQIAIKFTSQPPA
;
A
#
# COMPACT_ATOMS: atom_id res chain seq x y z
N ALA A 1 -33.40 -13.89 6.69
CA ALA A 1 -33.12 -15.14 5.98
C ALA A 1 -33.91 -15.14 4.68
N TRP A 2 -33.32 -14.61 3.60
CA TRP A 2 -33.89 -14.72 2.26
C TRP A 2 -33.01 -15.74 1.54
N CYS A 3 -33.39 -17.01 1.64
CA CYS A 3 -32.74 -18.09 0.89
C CYS A 3 -33.53 -18.22 -0.42
N PRO A 4 -32.99 -17.84 -1.58
CA PRO A 4 -33.65 -18.15 -2.84
C PRO A 4 -33.62 -19.67 -3.01
N ASP A 5 -34.76 -20.19 -3.47
CA ASP A 5 -35.10 -21.61 -3.59
C ASP A 5 -33.91 -22.50 -4.01
N ARG A 6 -33.68 -23.60 -3.27
CA ARG A 6 -32.55 -24.54 -3.45
C ARG A 6 -32.53 -25.13 -4.88
N THR A 7 -33.71 -25.31 -5.44
CA THR A 7 -33.99 -25.75 -6.81
C THR A 7 -33.47 -24.78 -7.88
N LEU A 8 -33.41 -23.48 -7.58
CA LEU A 8 -32.89 -22.45 -8.49
C LEU A 8 -31.35 -22.37 -8.47
N MET A 9 -30.72 -22.78 -7.37
CA MET A 9 -29.26 -22.95 -7.31
C MET A 9 -28.78 -24.22 -8.02
N GLU A 10 -29.55 -25.31 -7.95
CA GLU A 10 -29.24 -26.55 -8.67
C GLU A 10 -29.41 -26.38 -10.19
N SER A 11 -30.42 -25.64 -10.63
CA SER A 11 -30.59 -25.29 -12.05
C SER A 11 -29.49 -24.35 -12.56
N LYS A 12 -28.99 -23.42 -11.74
CA LYS A 12 -27.80 -22.61 -12.08
C LYS A 12 -26.55 -23.45 -12.26
N LYS A 13 -26.32 -24.47 -11.44
CA LYS A 13 -25.22 -25.42 -11.64
C LYS A 13 -25.30 -26.07 -13.02
N TYR A 14 -26.50 -26.47 -13.44
CA TYR A 14 -26.74 -27.03 -14.77
C TYR A 14 -26.58 -26.02 -15.91
N ILE A 15 -27.00 -24.77 -15.73
CA ILE A 15 -26.87 -23.70 -16.74
C ILE A 15 -25.40 -23.30 -16.91
N THR A 16 -24.64 -23.10 -15.83
CA THR A 16 -23.20 -22.80 -15.89
C THR A 16 -22.39 -23.98 -16.45
N GLN A 17 -22.84 -25.22 -16.21
CA GLN A 17 -22.17 -26.44 -16.71
C GLN A 17 -22.51 -26.76 -18.18
N SER A 18 -23.65 -26.29 -18.70
CA SER A 18 -24.05 -26.44 -20.10
C SER A 18 -23.62 -25.27 -21.00
N LEU A 19 -23.48 -24.06 -20.45
CA LEU A 19 -22.95 -22.88 -21.17
C LEU A 19 -21.42 -22.78 -21.16
N GLY A 20 -20.74 -23.51 -20.27
CA GLY A 20 -19.29 -23.41 -20.04
C GLY A 20 -18.37 -23.83 -21.20
N ALA A 21 -18.91 -24.25 -22.35
CA ALA A 21 -18.11 -24.73 -23.48
C ALA A 21 -18.28 -23.94 -24.79
N GLN A 22 -19.31 -23.08 -24.93
CA GLN A 22 -19.61 -22.45 -26.23
C GLN A 22 -19.45 -20.94 -26.30
N PHE A 23 -19.27 -20.24 -25.17
CA PHE A 23 -19.15 -18.78 -25.20
C PHE A 23 -18.09 -18.31 -24.20
N ALA A 24 -16.83 -18.43 -24.60
CA ALA A 24 -15.71 -17.71 -23.98
C ALA A 24 -15.70 -16.23 -24.45
N ASP A 25 -16.88 -15.60 -24.49
CA ASP A 25 -17.02 -14.19 -24.86
C ASP A 25 -16.99 -13.33 -23.59
N PRO A 26 -16.15 -12.28 -23.53
CA PRO A 26 -16.04 -11.40 -22.35
C PRO A 26 -17.37 -10.73 -21.96
N VAL A 27 -18.37 -10.72 -22.84
CA VAL A 27 -19.70 -10.13 -22.61
C VAL A 27 -20.56 -10.98 -21.67
N ILE A 28 -20.49 -12.32 -21.74
CA ILE A 28 -21.34 -13.22 -20.94
C ILE A 28 -20.83 -13.32 -19.48
N PHE A 29 -19.51 -13.33 -19.28
CA PHE A 29 -18.93 -13.35 -17.93
C PHE A 29 -19.23 -12.05 -17.15
N ASN A 30 -19.28 -10.90 -17.84
CA ASN A 30 -19.70 -9.63 -17.25
C ASN A 30 -21.16 -9.67 -16.77
N MET A 31 -22.06 -10.38 -17.48
CA MET A 31 -23.43 -10.60 -17.02
C MET A 31 -23.48 -11.50 -15.78
N GLU A 32 -22.69 -12.57 -15.70
CA GLU A 32 -22.65 -13.45 -14.52
C GLU A 32 -22.13 -12.73 -13.25
N ALA A 33 -21.09 -11.90 -13.38
CA ALA A 33 -20.59 -11.08 -12.27
C ALA A 33 -21.62 -10.02 -11.80
N MET A 34 -22.44 -9.50 -12.72
CA MET A 34 -23.53 -8.58 -12.40
C MET A 34 -24.69 -9.31 -11.71
N TYR A 35 -25.03 -10.52 -12.16
CA TYR A 35 -26.07 -11.37 -11.56
C TYR A 35 -25.65 -11.91 -10.18
N GLY A 36 -24.37 -12.22 -9.99
CA GLY A 36 -23.79 -12.60 -8.71
C GLY A 36 -23.91 -11.48 -7.67
N ARG A 37 -23.60 -10.24 -8.05
CA ARG A 37 -23.80 -9.04 -7.21
C ARG A 37 -25.26 -8.83 -6.81
N ALA A 38 -26.21 -9.11 -7.71
CA ALA A 38 -27.64 -8.89 -7.47
C ALA A 38 -28.32 -9.98 -6.62
N TRP A 39 -27.88 -11.24 -6.72
CA TRP A 39 -28.57 -12.38 -6.07
C TRP A 39 -27.79 -13.10 -4.97
N CYS A 40 -26.46 -13.05 -4.98
CA CYS A 40 -25.61 -13.74 -4.01
C CYS A 40 -24.35 -12.91 -3.73
N PRO A 41 -24.44 -11.83 -2.94
CA PRO A 41 -23.29 -11.00 -2.59
C PRO A 41 -22.12 -11.84 -2.03
N ASP A 42 -22.42 -12.89 -1.25
CA ASP A 42 -21.42 -13.80 -0.67
C ASP A 42 -20.57 -14.55 -1.72
N ARG A 43 -21.09 -14.78 -2.93
CA ARG A 43 -20.34 -15.44 -4.02
C ARG A 43 -19.62 -14.45 -4.94
N THR A 44 -19.91 -13.16 -4.82
CA THR A 44 -19.37 -12.13 -5.70
C THR A 44 -17.85 -12.07 -5.64
N LEU A 45 -17.25 -12.25 -4.45
CA LEU A 45 -15.80 -12.22 -4.28
C LEU A 45 -15.12 -13.38 -5.03
N MET A 46 -15.68 -14.59 -4.94
CA MET A 46 -15.16 -15.77 -5.63
C MET A 46 -15.29 -15.65 -7.14
N GLU A 47 -16.43 -15.18 -7.65
CA GLU A 47 -16.64 -14.98 -9.09
C GLU A 47 -15.76 -13.84 -9.64
N SER A 48 -15.55 -12.78 -8.87
CA SER A 48 -14.62 -11.70 -9.24
C SER A 48 -13.18 -12.19 -9.32
N LYS A 49 -12.74 -13.04 -8.36
CA LYS A 49 -11.41 -13.63 -8.39
C LYS A 49 -11.22 -14.50 -9.63
N LYS A 50 -12.20 -15.35 -9.97
CA LYS A 50 -12.17 -16.16 -11.20
C LYS A 50 -12.06 -15.32 -12.46
N TYR A 51 -12.84 -14.24 -12.55
CA TYR A 51 -12.78 -13.32 -13.69
C TYR A 51 -11.39 -12.73 -13.90
N ILE A 52 -10.78 -12.25 -12.81
CA ILE A 52 -9.44 -11.65 -12.84
C ILE A 52 -8.41 -12.71 -13.24
N THR A 53 -8.49 -13.91 -12.68
CA THR A 53 -7.61 -15.03 -13.05
C THR A 53 -7.71 -15.38 -14.53
N GLN A 54 -8.92 -15.41 -15.10
CA GLN A 54 -9.12 -15.76 -16.51
C GLN A 54 -8.73 -14.63 -17.47
N SER A 55 -8.94 -13.36 -17.06
CA SER A 55 -8.71 -12.20 -17.92
C SER A 55 -7.26 -11.70 -17.89
N LEU A 56 -6.64 -11.68 -16.70
CA LEU A 56 -5.30 -11.10 -16.48
C LEU A 56 -4.27 -12.17 -16.05
N GLY A 57 -4.71 -13.33 -15.57
CA GLY A 57 -3.85 -14.40 -15.06
C GLY A 57 -3.89 -14.54 -13.54
N ALA A 58 -3.52 -15.72 -13.03
CA ALA A 58 -3.60 -16.06 -11.60
C ALA A 58 -2.75 -15.14 -10.71
N GLN A 59 -1.63 -14.62 -11.21
CA GLN A 59 -0.73 -13.71 -10.48
C GLN A 59 -1.40 -12.40 -10.02
N PHE A 60 -2.50 -11.97 -10.67
CA PHE A 60 -3.26 -10.78 -10.28
C PHE A 60 -4.40 -11.09 -9.31
N ALA A 61 -4.69 -12.38 -9.10
CA ALA A 61 -5.77 -12.86 -8.23
C ALA A 61 -5.24 -13.40 -6.89
N ASP A 62 -3.95 -13.70 -6.82
CA ASP A 62 -3.30 -14.22 -5.62
C ASP A 62 -2.79 -13.11 -4.70
N PRO A 63 -2.81 -13.33 -3.37
CA PRO A 63 -2.37 -12.33 -2.42
C PRO A 63 -0.87 -12.06 -2.60
N VAL A 64 -0.50 -10.79 -2.75
CA VAL A 64 0.89 -10.36 -2.84
C VAL A 64 1.48 -10.33 -1.42
N ILE A 65 2.58 -11.06 -1.22
CA ILE A 65 3.32 -11.04 0.04
C ILE A 65 4.03 -9.69 0.15
N PHE A 66 3.77 -8.96 1.24
CA PHE A 66 4.45 -7.71 1.53
C PHE A 66 5.93 -7.94 1.84
N ASN A 67 6.82 -7.33 1.05
CA ASN A 67 8.27 -7.39 1.28
C ASN A 67 8.87 -5.99 1.35
N MET A 68 9.21 -5.56 2.58
CA MET A 68 9.79 -4.25 2.85
C MET A 68 11.20 -4.10 2.24
N GLU A 69 12.00 -5.16 2.20
CA GLU A 69 13.36 -5.13 1.64
C GLU A 69 13.33 -4.89 0.12
N ALA A 70 12.40 -5.54 -0.59
CA ALA A 70 12.20 -5.33 -2.02
C ALA A 70 11.76 -3.88 -2.31
N MET A 71 10.85 -3.33 -1.49
CA MET A 71 10.39 -1.95 -1.63
C MET A 71 11.52 -0.93 -1.46
N VAL A 72 12.41 -1.15 -0.50
CA VAL A 72 13.60 -0.30 -0.30
C VAL A 72 14.49 -0.34 -1.53
N PHE A 73 14.70 -1.51 -2.12
CA PHE A 73 15.53 -1.67 -3.30
C PHE A 73 14.95 -0.98 -4.54
N GLU A 74 13.63 -1.02 -4.71
CA GLU A 74 12.94 -0.31 -5.79
C GLU A 74 12.89 1.21 -5.57
N SER A 75 12.93 1.65 -4.31
CA SER A 75 12.85 3.06 -3.96
C SER A 75 14.07 3.86 -4.37
N ARG A 76 13.85 5.15 -4.70
CA ARG A 76 14.91 6.13 -5.00
C ARG A 76 15.17 7.01 -3.78
N PRO A 77 16.35 7.65 -3.66
CA PRO A 77 16.66 8.47 -2.49
C PRO A 77 15.70 9.64 -2.22
N ARG A 78 15.12 10.20 -3.28
CA ARG A 78 14.16 11.31 -3.20
C ARG A 78 12.70 10.86 -3.12
N THR A 79 12.46 9.56 -3.18
CA THR A 79 11.13 8.97 -3.11
C THR A 79 10.89 8.52 -1.67
N PRO A 80 10.10 9.28 -0.89
CA PRO A 80 9.80 8.90 0.48
C PRO A 80 8.90 7.66 0.51
N LEU A 81 9.02 6.89 1.59
CA LEU A 81 8.26 5.68 1.86
C LEU A 81 7.24 6.01 2.95
N VAL A 82 5.95 5.99 2.60
CA VAL A 82 4.86 6.40 3.49
C VAL A 82 4.06 5.18 3.92
N ASN A 83 4.00 4.95 5.23
CA ASN A 83 3.11 3.98 5.84
C ASN A 83 1.88 4.68 6.44
N PHE A 84 0.71 4.16 6.09
CA PHE A 84 -0.52 4.52 6.78
C PHE A 84 -0.70 3.64 8.00
N LEU A 85 -0.65 4.26 9.18
CA LEU A 85 -0.85 3.57 10.45
C LEU A 85 -2.28 3.03 10.51
N SER A 86 -2.39 1.77 10.90
CA SER A 86 -3.66 1.12 11.23
C SER A 86 -3.65 0.73 12.71
N MET A 87 -4.83 0.54 13.32
CA MET A 87 -4.94 0.23 14.74
C MET A 87 -4.09 -0.99 15.10
N GLY A 88 -3.03 -0.78 15.88
CA GLY A 88 -2.14 -1.85 16.36
C GLY A 88 -1.06 -2.33 15.36
N SER A 89 -0.84 -1.64 14.24
CA SER A 89 0.26 -1.96 13.31
C SER A 89 1.11 -0.74 12.99
N ASP A 90 2.27 -0.67 13.66
CA ASP A 90 3.32 0.31 13.41
C ASP A 90 4.60 -0.41 12.92
N PRO A 91 5.06 -0.14 11.68
CA PRO A 91 6.24 -0.79 11.12
C PRO A 91 7.56 -0.22 11.63
N THR A 92 7.56 0.73 12.57
CA THR A 92 8.79 1.37 13.10
C THR A 92 9.86 0.34 13.47
N VAL A 93 9.50 -0.68 14.26
CA VAL A 93 10.46 -1.70 14.72
C VAL A 93 10.98 -2.55 13.56
N GLU A 94 10.12 -2.83 12.58
CA GLU A 94 10.48 -3.59 11.38
C GLU A 94 11.47 -2.82 10.51
N ILE A 95 11.24 -1.51 10.32
CA ILE A 95 12.12 -0.60 9.58
C ILE A 95 13.49 -0.49 10.27
N GLU A 96 13.52 -0.30 11.58
CA GLU A 96 14.77 -0.21 12.35
C GLU A 96 15.56 -1.52 12.31
N THR A 97 14.87 -2.66 12.39
CA THR A 97 15.47 -3.99 12.27
C THR A 97 16.04 -4.22 10.87
N LEU A 98 15.32 -3.81 9.83
CA LEU A 98 15.78 -3.88 8.45
C LEU A 98 17.00 -2.99 8.21
N ALA A 99 16.99 -1.75 8.72
CA ALA A 99 18.14 -0.85 8.65
C ALA A 99 19.39 -1.45 9.30
N ARG A 100 19.21 -2.07 10.47
CA ARG A 100 20.29 -2.78 11.19
C ARG A 100 20.81 -3.97 10.39
N LYS A 101 19.93 -4.74 9.75
CA LYS A 101 20.29 -5.86 8.86
C LYS A 101 21.13 -5.38 7.68
N LEU A 102 20.78 -4.24 7.08
CA LEU A 102 21.50 -3.64 5.95
C LEU A 102 22.71 -2.78 6.38
N ARG A 103 22.95 -2.62 7.69
CA ARG A 103 24.02 -1.78 8.27
C ARG A 103 23.96 -0.31 7.85
N ILE A 104 22.74 0.21 7.64
CA ILE A 104 22.50 1.61 7.31
C ILE A 104 22.13 2.36 8.60
N PRO A 105 22.69 3.55 8.87
CA PRO A 105 22.28 4.35 10.02
C PRO A 105 20.82 4.76 9.87
N CYS A 106 20.00 4.46 10.87
CA CYS A 106 18.59 4.83 10.92
C CYS A 106 18.31 5.58 12.21
N GLN A 107 17.62 6.71 12.12
CA GLN A 107 17.18 7.49 13.28
C GLN A 107 15.71 7.84 13.13
N SER A 108 14.97 7.62 14.22
CA SER A 108 13.55 7.89 14.33
C SER A 108 13.29 9.21 15.07
N ILE A 109 12.35 10.00 14.57
CA ILE A 109 11.85 11.24 15.18
C ILE A 109 10.33 11.18 15.15
N SER A 110 9.71 11.22 16.32
CA SER A 110 8.26 11.35 16.43
C SER A 110 7.88 12.82 16.26
N MET A 111 7.07 13.10 15.24
CA MET A 111 6.58 14.45 14.96
C MET A 111 5.63 14.89 16.08
N GLY A 112 5.83 16.13 16.51
CA GLY A 112 5.08 16.77 17.58
C GLY A 112 5.49 18.25 17.65
N GLN A 113 5.15 18.94 18.73
CA GLN A 113 5.51 20.35 18.87
C GLN A 113 7.04 20.53 18.88
N ALA A 114 7.54 21.44 18.04
CA ALA A 114 8.95 21.84 17.95
C ALA A 114 9.95 20.74 17.53
N GLN A 115 9.48 19.66 16.89
CA GLN A 115 10.35 18.58 16.39
C GLN A 115 10.83 18.81 14.95
N GLU A 116 10.22 19.75 14.22
CA GLU A 116 10.58 20.10 12.85
C GLU A 116 12.03 20.56 12.71
N ILE A 117 12.61 21.22 13.73
CA ILE A 117 14.02 21.65 13.71
C ILE A 117 14.95 20.44 13.76
N HIS A 118 14.62 19.44 14.58
CA HIS A 118 15.41 18.21 14.70
C HIS A 118 15.28 17.35 13.45
N ALA A 119 14.06 17.22 12.91
CA ALA A 119 13.79 16.51 11.68
C ALA A 119 14.58 17.09 10.50
N ARG A 120 14.66 18.43 10.42
CA ARG A 120 15.38 19.11 9.34
C ARG A 120 16.88 18.87 9.41
N LYS A 121 17.48 19.02 10.61
CA LYS A 121 18.90 18.73 10.85
C LYS A 121 19.24 17.28 10.53
N LEU A 122 18.36 16.34 10.88
CA LEU A 122 18.54 14.93 10.61
C LEU A 122 18.58 14.65 9.10
N ILE A 123 17.61 15.20 8.38
CA ILE A 123 17.52 15.02 6.93
C ILE A 123 18.73 15.64 6.23
N ASP A 124 19.13 16.86 6.60
CA ASP A 124 20.32 17.51 6.03
C ASP A 124 21.58 16.66 6.24
N ALA A 125 21.73 16.04 7.42
CA ALA A 125 22.85 15.15 7.71
C ALA A 125 22.82 13.89 6.83
N PHE A 126 21.67 13.21 6.73
CA PHE A 126 21.56 11.96 5.98
C PHE A 126 21.54 12.14 4.46
N VAL A 127 21.17 13.32 3.95
CA VAL A 127 21.32 13.64 2.53
C VAL A 127 22.79 13.57 2.10
N VAL A 128 23.71 14.02 2.97
CA VAL A 128 25.16 14.01 2.70
C VAL A 128 25.80 12.66 3.08
N GLN A 129 25.50 12.14 4.27
CA GLN A 129 26.17 10.97 4.83
C GLN A 129 25.57 9.63 4.36
N GLY A 130 24.32 9.64 3.90
CA GLY A 130 23.53 8.43 3.74
C GLY A 130 22.92 7.97 5.06
N GLY A 131 21.70 7.45 4.99
CA GLY A 131 20.96 7.02 6.17
C GLY A 131 19.46 7.10 5.99
N TRP A 132 18.74 6.50 6.93
CA TRP A 132 17.29 6.44 6.93
C TRP A 132 16.74 7.36 8.01
N ALA A 133 16.02 8.40 7.60
CA ALA A 133 15.26 9.24 8.50
C ALA A 133 13.84 8.67 8.63
N LEU A 134 13.46 8.22 9.83
CA LEU A 134 12.11 7.74 10.12
C LEU A 134 11.33 8.82 10.87
N LEU A 135 10.37 9.44 10.19
CA LEU A 135 9.48 10.44 10.76
C LEU A 135 8.17 9.78 11.17
N GLN A 136 7.93 9.70 12.48
CA GLN A 136 6.74 9.05 13.02
C GLN A 136 5.62 10.05 13.27
N ASN A 137 4.37 9.59 13.25
CA ASN A 137 3.18 10.41 13.58
C ASN A 137 3.10 11.74 12.79
N CYS A 138 3.44 11.72 11.50
CA CYS A 138 3.54 12.93 10.69
C CYS A 138 2.23 13.69 10.49
N HIS A 139 1.09 13.09 10.82
CA HIS A 139 -0.21 13.78 10.91
C HIS A 139 -0.20 14.93 11.94
N LEU A 140 0.71 14.90 12.92
CA LEU A 140 0.93 15.97 13.90
C LEU A 140 1.80 17.13 13.38
N GLY A 141 2.43 16.98 12.21
CA GLY A 141 3.42 17.91 11.66
C GLY A 141 3.18 18.23 10.17
N LEU A 142 1.95 18.55 9.80
CA LEU A 142 1.52 18.73 8.39
C LEU A 142 2.28 19.84 7.65
N GLU A 143 2.56 20.95 8.32
CA GLU A 143 3.32 22.07 7.75
C GLU A 143 4.73 21.60 7.32
N TYR A 144 5.39 20.84 8.18
CA TYR A 144 6.71 20.29 7.89
C TYR A 144 6.67 19.27 6.74
N MET A 145 5.61 18.47 6.59
CA MET A 145 5.47 17.55 5.44
C MET A 145 5.42 18.29 4.10
N THR A 146 4.75 19.45 4.08
CA THR A 146 4.68 20.29 2.86
C THR A 146 6.05 20.85 2.53
N GLU A 147 6.78 21.28 3.54
CA GLU A 147 8.13 21.77 3.38
C GLU A 147 9.14 20.69 2.98
N LEU A 148 9.02 19.49 3.55
CA LEU A 148 9.82 18.32 3.23
C LEU A 148 9.72 18.00 1.73
N PHE A 149 8.52 18.06 1.16
CA PHE A 149 8.33 17.90 -0.29
C PHE A 149 9.15 18.94 -1.09
N GLY A 150 9.04 20.22 -0.71
CA GLY A 150 9.80 21.30 -1.36
C GLY A 150 11.31 21.18 -1.15
N TYR A 151 11.75 20.61 -0.04
CA TYR A 151 13.15 20.30 0.21
C TYR A 151 13.65 19.16 -0.68
N LEU A 152 12.96 18.01 -0.71
CA LEU A 152 13.33 16.86 -1.55
C LEU A 152 13.35 17.20 -3.04
N GLY A 153 12.49 18.13 -3.49
CA GLY A 153 12.50 18.63 -4.87
C GLY A 153 13.70 19.53 -5.21
N ARG A 154 14.29 20.21 -4.23
CA ARG A 154 15.46 21.10 -4.42
C ARG A 154 16.80 20.39 -4.29
N VAL A 155 16.85 19.27 -3.58
CA VAL A 155 18.10 18.52 -3.37
C VAL A 155 18.57 17.91 -4.70
N GLU A 156 19.65 18.42 -5.27
CA GLU A 156 20.25 17.90 -6.51
C GLU A 156 21.18 16.71 -6.28
N ARG A 157 21.89 16.67 -5.16
CA ARG A 157 22.81 15.58 -4.82
C ARG A 157 22.40 14.99 -3.48
N CYS A 158 22.10 13.71 -3.50
CA CYS A 158 21.71 12.93 -2.33
C CYS A 158 22.49 11.61 -2.33
N HIS A 159 22.89 11.15 -1.16
CA HIS A 159 23.52 9.85 -1.00
C HIS A 159 22.62 8.73 -1.54
N PRO A 160 23.16 7.72 -2.25
CA PRO A 160 22.36 6.62 -2.81
C PRO A 160 21.59 5.81 -1.76
N ASP A 161 22.06 5.77 -0.52
CA ASP A 161 21.41 5.06 0.59
C ASP A 161 20.46 5.95 1.42
N PHE A 162 20.38 7.25 1.12
CA PHE A 162 19.47 8.15 1.82
C PHE A 162 18.01 7.74 1.57
N ARG A 163 17.23 7.51 2.61
CA ARG A 163 15.77 7.29 2.48
C ARG A 163 15.02 8.01 3.58
N VAL A 164 13.81 8.46 3.25
CA VAL A 164 12.89 9.05 4.22
C VAL A 164 11.70 8.11 4.38
N TRP A 165 11.50 7.64 5.60
CA TRP A 165 10.34 6.87 6.01
C TRP A 165 9.40 7.76 6.78
N ILE A 166 8.11 7.62 6.51
CA ILE A 166 7.05 8.42 7.13
C ILE A 166 6.00 7.46 7.64
N THR A 167 5.63 7.57 8.92
CA THR A 167 4.40 6.97 9.43
C THR A 167 3.39 8.06 9.73
N THR A 168 2.16 7.87 9.26
CA THR A 168 1.08 8.84 9.44
C THR A 168 -0.26 8.13 9.52
N GLU A 169 -1.19 8.72 10.25
CA GLU A 169 -2.60 8.36 10.12
C GLU A 169 -3.18 9.06 8.88
N PRO A 170 -4.25 8.50 8.27
CA PRO A 170 -4.97 9.18 7.20
C PRO A 170 -5.49 10.54 7.67
N HIS A 171 -5.01 11.62 7.05
CA HIS A 171 -5.41 12.99 7.40
C HIS A 171 -5.69 13.82 6.14
N PRO A 172 -6.82 14.56 6.06
CA PRO A 172 -7.20 15.29 4.83
C PRO A 172 -6.25 16.44 4.48
N GLY A 173 -5.57 17.01 5.48
CA GLY A 173 -4.56 18.06 5.31
C GLY A 173 -3.16 17.55 4.97
N PHE A 174 -2.96 16.25 4.81
CA PHE A 174 -1.63 15.72 4.44
C PHE A 174 -1.31 16.09 2.98
N PRO A 175 -0.09 16.57 2.67
CA PRO A 175 0.23 17.11 1.35
C PRO A 175 0.12 16.04 0.25
N MET A 176 -0.85 16.23 -0.66
CA MET A 176 -1.07 15.33 -1.80
C MET A 176 0.17 15.25 -2.70
N SER A 177 0.92 16.34 -2.86
CA SER A 177 2.15 16.37 -3.66
C SER A 177 3.22 15.42 -3.15
N LEU A 178 3.36 15.30 -1.82
CA LEU A 178 4.27 14.35 -1.20
C LEU A 178 3.79 12.92 -1.45
N LEU A 179 2.49 12.67 -1.32
CA LEU A 179 1.90 11.37 -1.63
C LEU A 179 2.12 11.00 -3.10
N GLN A 180 1.98 11.92 -4.05
CA GLN A 180 2.15 11.59 -5.47
C GLN A 180 3.52 10.98 -5.77
N ILE A 181 4.60 11.49 -5.17
CA ILE A 181 5.96 10.99 -5.38
C ILE A 181 6.35 9.82 -4.47
N ALA A 182 5.60 9.58 -3.39
CA ALA A 182 5.91 8.56 -2.40
C ALA A 182 5.57 7.14 -2.87
N ILE A 183 6.28 6.16 -2.33
CA ILE A 183 5.82 4.77 -2.30
C ILE A 183 4.93 4.61 -1.07
N LYS A 184 3.70 4.13 -1.27
CA LYS A 184 2.72 3.96 -0.20
C LYS A 184 2.62 2.49 0.14
N PHE A 185 2.64 2.19 1.42
CA PHE A 185 2.45 0.84 1.89
C PHE A 185 1.64 0.81 3.17
N THR A 186 1.17 -0.39 3.49
CA THR A 186 0.45 -0.67 4.72
C THR A 186 1.03 -1.94 5.31
N SER A 187 1.60 -1.86 6.52
CA SER A 187 1.80 -3.06 7.33
C SER A 187 0.43 -3.46 7.86
N GLN A 188 -0.11 -4.57 7.36
CA GLN A 188 -1.23 -5.23 8.00
C GLN A 188 -0.71 -6.52 8.63
N PRO A 189 -1.11 -6.85 9.86
CA PRO A 189 -0.81 -8.15 10.43
C PRO A 189 -1.42 -9.24 9.52
N PRO A 190 -0.70 -10.36 9.28
CA PRO A 190 -1.24 -11.46 8.49
C PRO A 190 -2.54 -11.97 9.14
N ALA A 191 -3.59 -12.07 8.33
CA ALA A 191 -4.90 -12.59 8.71
C ALA A 191 -4.91 -14.11 8.86
#